data_AF-A0AAW5EXR1-F1
#
_entry.id   AF-A0AAW5EXR1-F1
#
_cell.length_a   1.000
_cell.length_b   1.000
_cell.length_c   1.000
_cell.angle_alpha   90.00
_cell.angle_beta   90.00
_cell.angle_gamma   90.00
#
_symmetry.space_group_name_H-M   'P 1'
#
loop_
_entity.id
_entity.type
_entity.pdbx_description
1 polymer ?
#
loop_
_entity_poly.entity_id
_entity_poly.type
_entity_poly.pdbx_seq_one_letter_code
_entity_poly.pdbx_strand_id
1 'polypeptide(L)'
;TGLDVRSPGRFYVRGHGLNTEMHGRIHPGGTATAPVVTGAFSLVKGGFSLGGISLDFSKGQVGFNGVGVTHAIDPTLDFVAERSTNDGTARLNVGGYASAPKITFSSSPPLSQDQILAILLFGTDSQSLSATQMASIAAAVA
;
A
#
# COMPACT_ATOMS: atom_id res chain seq x y z
N THR A 1 28.17 17.96 -6.58
CA THR A 1 27.92 17.15 -7.79
C THR A 1 26.78 16.20 -7.46
N GLY A 2 25.58 16.44 -8.00
CA GLY A 2 24.41 15.58 -7.77
C GLY A 2 24.32 14.52 -8.87
N LEU A 3 24.14 13.26 -8.49
CA LEU A 3 23.83 12.19 -9.43
C LEU A 3 22.34 12.24 -9.74
N ASP A 4 21.98 12.60 -10.97
CA ASP A 4 20.62 12.45 -11.48
C ASP A 4 20.40 11.00 -11.92
N VAL A 5 19.69 10.20 -11.11
CA VAL A 5 19.27 8.86 -11.51
C VAL A 5 17.94 8.98 -12.25
N ARG A 6 18.00 8.92 -13.58
CA ARG A 6 16.82 8.87 -14.45
C ARG A 6 16.65 7.45 -14.99
N SER A 7 15.70 6.71 -14.43
CA SER A 7 15.24 5.45 -15.02
C SER A 7 14.10 5.76 -16.00
N PRO A 8 14.22 5.44 -17.31
CA PRO A 8 13.06 5.40 -18.21
C PRO A 8 12.10 4.24 -17.86
N GLY A 9 12.44 3.43 -16.86
CA GLY A 9 11.78 2.17 -16.52
C GLY A 9 10.73 2.27 -15.42
N ARG A 10 9.90 1.24 -15.43
CA ARG A 10 8.91 0.87 -14.42
C ARG A 10 9.60 0.60 -13.08
N PHE A 11 9.24 1.33 -12.04
CA PHE A 11 9.68 1.04 -10.68
C PHE A 11 8.76 -0.02 -10.09
N TYR A 12 9.32 -0.98 -9.34
CA TYR A 12 8.52 -2.01 -8.70
C TYR A 12 8.66 -1.91 -7.18
N VAL A 13 7.53 -1.89 -6.48
CA VAL A 13 7.48 -1.97 -5.02
C VAL A 13 6.91 -3.33 -4.65
N ARG A 14 7.69 -4.11 -3.88
CA ARG A 14 7.38 -5.50 -3.55
C ARG A 14 7.71 -5.79 -2.09
N GLY A 15 6.89 -6.60 -1.43
CA GLY A 15 7.09 -7.03 -0.05
C GLY A 15 5.83 -6.84 0.80
N HIS A 16 5.71 -7.58 1.91
CA HIS A 16 4.54 -7.50 2.81
C HIS A 16 3.18 -7.66 2.11
N GLY A 17 3.12 -8.38 0.99
CA GLY A 17 1.91 -8.52 0.18
C GLY A 17 1.75 -7.48 -0.94
N LEU A 18 2.51 -6.37 -0.94
CA LEU A 18 2.55 -5.42 -2.04
C LEU A 18 3.24 -6.03 -3.26
N ASN A 19 2.65 -5.82 -4.44
CA ASN A 19 3.30 -6.03 -5.73
C ASN A 19 2.77 -4.99 -6.73
N THR A 20 3.52 -3.90 -6.91
CA THR A 20 3.07 -2.78 -7.72
C THR A 20 4.11 -2.34 -8.75
N GLU A 21 3.60 -1.82 -9.87
CA GLU A 21 4.33 -1.06 -10.86
C GLU A 21 4.05 0.43 -10.61
N MET A 22 5.10 1.23 -10.59
CA MET A 22 5.05 2.64 -10.26
C MET A 22 5.90 3.46 -11.24
N HIS A 23 5.59 4.74 -11.32
CA HIS A 23 6.32 5.71 -12.11
C HIS A 23 6.55 6.97 -11.29
N GLY A 24 7.60 7.72 -11.58
CA GLY A 24 7.92 8.92 -10.81
C GLY A 24 9.39 9.28 -10.87
N ARG A 25 9.83 10.11 -9.94
CA ARG A 25 11.20 10.62 -9.88
C ARG A 25 11.68 10.71 -8.44
N ILE A 26 12.93 10.35 -8.24
CA ILE A 26 13.67 10.56 -7.00
C ILE A 26 14.95 11.33 -7.30
N HIS A 27 15.45 12.05 -6.31
CA HIS A 27 16.71 12.79 -6.36
C HIS A 27 17.61 12.22 -5.25
N PRO A 28 18.54 11.33 -5.61
CA PRO A 28 19.59 10.89 -4.71
C PRO A 28 20.59 12.02 -4.46
N GLY A 29 20.95 12.21 -3.20
CA GLY A 29 21.93 13.18 -2.73
C GLY A 29 22.63 12.68 -1.48
N GLY A 30 23.24 13.59 -0.73
CA GLY A 30 24.06 13.25 0.44
C GLY A 30 25.44 12.70 0.04
N THR A 31 26.06 11.93 0.94
CA THR A 31 27.35 11.27 0.71
C THR A 31 27.15 9.76 0.56
N ALA A 32 28.18 9.05 0.10
CA ALA A 32 28.15 7.58 0.03
C ALA A 32 27.89 6.91 1.40
N THR A 33 28.29 7.55 2.49
CA THR A 33 28.10 7.06 3.87
C THR A 33 26.84 7.62 4.54
N ALA A 34 26.22 8.64 3.96
CA ALA A 34 24.99 9.25 4.45
C ALA A 34 24.12 9.69 3.26
N PRO A 35 23.50 8.73 2.54
CA PRO A 35 22.67 9.03 1.40
C PRO A 35 21.37 9.71 1.84
N VAL A 36 20.90 10.67 1.03
CA VAL A 36 19.63 11.37 1.22
C VAL A 36 18.81 11.19 -0.05
N VAL A 37 17.59 10.69 0.04
CA VAL A 37 16.73 10.49 -1.15
C VAL A 37 15.46 11.28 -0.98
N THR A 38 15.13 12.14 -1.96
CA THR A 38 13.87 12.87 -1.98
C THR A 38 13.08 12.57 -3.25
N GLY A 39 11.77 12.79 -3.25
CA GLY A 39 10.89 12.59 -4.41
C GLY A 39 9.77 11.61 -4.14
N ALA A 40 9.15 11.08 -5.19
CA ALA A 40 8.03 10.17 -5.05
C ALA A 40 7.80 9.30 -6.29
N PHE A 41 7.14 8.17 -6.06
CA PHE A 41 6.54 7.33 -7.09
C PHE A 41 5.02 7.27 -6.91
N SER A 42 4.31 7.24 -8.02
CA SER A 42 2.86 7.06 -8.11
C SER A 42 2.55 5.72 -8.77
N LEU A 43 1.45 5.10 -8.34
CA LEU A 43 1.00 3.81 -8.85
C LEU A 43 0.63 3.89 -10.33
N VAL A 44 1.13 2.93 -11.11
CA VAL A 44 0.64 2.63 -12.46
C VAL A 44 -0.41 1.52 -12.38
N LYS A 45 -0.05 0.41 -11.72
CA LYS A 45 -0.91 -0.75 -11.51
C LYS A 45 -0.35 -1.69 -10.45
N GLY A 46 -1.15 -2.63 -10.00
CA GLY A 46 -0.75 -3.69 -9.08
C GLY A 46 -1.64 -3.71 -7.85
N GLY A 47 -1.25 -4.51 -6.87
CA GLY A 47 -2.16 -4.84 -5.79
C GLY A 47 -1.47 -5.30 -4.51
N PHE A 48 -2.32 -5.77 -3.61
CA PHE A 48 -2.00 -6.26 -2.30
C PHE A 48 -2.53 -7.67 -2.11
N SER A 49 -1.71 -8.56 -1.57
CA SER A 49 -2.10 -9.92 -1.21
C SER A 49 -2.09 -10.09 0.30
N LEU A 50 -3.24 -10.46 0.87
CA LEU A 50 -3.45 -10.67 2.31
C LEU A 50 -4.31 -11.91 2.56
N GLY A 51 -3.85 -12.83 3.41
CA GLY A 51 -4.64 -14.01 3.79
C GLY A 51 -5.07 -14.87 2.58
N GLY A 52 -4.26 -14.93 1.52
CA GLY A 52 -4.57 -15.66 0.29
C GLY A 52 -5.51 -14.92 -0.68
N ILE A 53 -5.86 -13.67 -0.38
CA ILE A 53 -6.74 -12.86 -1.22
C ILE A 53 -5.97 -11.70 -1.83
N SER A 54 -6.20 -11.42 -3.10
CA SER A 54 -5.56 -10.32 -3.84
C SER A 54 -6.55 -9.20 -4.13
N LEU A 55 -6.13 -7.96 -3.89
CA LEU A 55 -6.88 -6.74 -4.16
C LEU A 55 -6.04 -5.81 -5.01
N ASP A 56 -6.60 -5.30 -6.10
CA ASP A 56 -5.94 -4.28 -6.91
C ASP A 56 -6.08 -2.89 -6.26
N PHE A 57 -5.01 -2.10 -6.31
CA PHE A 57 -5.03 -0.74 -5.81
C PHE A 57 -5.67 0.20 -6.83
N SER A 58 -6.54 1.09 -6.36
CA SER A 58 -7.07 2.19 -7.16
C SER A 58 -6.14 3.42 -7.12
N LYS A 59 -5.37 3.58 -6.04
CA LYS A 59 -4.42 4.68 -5.83
C LYS A 59 -3.19 4.18 -5.09
N GLY A 60 -2.05 4.83 -5.30
CA GLY A 60 -0.84 4.53 -4.55
C GLY A 60 0.27 5.55 -4.72
N GLN A 61 0.98 5.84 -3.64
CA GLN A 61 2.16 6.69 -3.60
C GLN A 61 3.23 6.10 -2.68
N VAL A 62 4.48 6.22 -3.09
CA VAL A 62 5.66 6.02 -2.24
C VAL A 62 6.43 7.32 -2.17
N GLY A 63 6.58 7.87 -0.97
CA GLY A 63 7.21 9.16 -0.72
C GLY A 63 8.61 9.03 -0.12
N PHE A 64 9.59 9.70 -0.72
CA PHE A 64 10.94 9.84 -0.19
C PHE A 64 11.12 11.28 0.30
N ASN A 65 11.32 11.46 1.60
CA ASN A 65 11.41 12.77 2.27
C ASN A 65 12.81 13.06 2.84
N GLY A 66 13.83 12.30 2.44
CA GLY A 66 15.21 12.46 2.87
C GLY A 66 15.73 11.22 3.61
N VAL A 67 16.12 11.41 4.87
CA VAL A 67 16.49 10.34 5.80
C VAL A 67 15.29 10.03 6.70
N GLY A 68 15.00 8.75 6.89
CA GLY A 68 13.99 8.28 7.84
C GLY A 68 14.42 8.50 9.29
N VAL A 69 13.51 8.25 10.23
CA VAL A 69 13.71 8.48 11.68
C VAL A 69 14.90 7.71 12.28
N THR A 70 15.34 6.64 11.60
CA THR A 70 16.46 5.77 12.01
C THR A 70 17.79 6.14 11.34
N HIS A 71 17.88 7.28 10.63
CA HIS A 71 19.01 7.65 9.77
C HIS A 71 19.24 6.67 8.59
N ALA A 72 18.24 5.85 8.27
CA ALA A 72 18.19 5.03 7.06
C ALA A 72 17.13 5.58 6.11
N ILE A 73 17.23 5.26 4.81
CA ILE A 73 16.18 5.57 3.83
C ILE A 73 14.96 4.71 4.16
N ASP A 74 13.86 5.35 4.55
CA ASP A 74 12.61 4.68 4.91
C ASP A 74 11.42 5.48 4.35
N PRO A 75 10.97 5.17 3.13
CA PRO A 75 9.93 5.94 2.47
C PRO A 75 8.56 5.72 3.12
N THR A 76 7.66 6.68 2.94
CA THR A 76 6.25 6.54 3.33
C THR A 76 5.47 5.80 2.27
N LEU A 77 4.52 4.98 2.70
CA LEU A 77 3.55 4.29 1.86
C LEU A 77 2.18 4.97 2.02
N ASP A 78 1.44 5.10 0.93
CA ASP A 78 0.03 5.50 0.92
C ASP A 78 -0.66 4.83 -0.27
N PHE A 79 -1.30 3.68 -0.03
CA PHE A 79 -2.03 2.93 -1.05
C PHE A 79 -3.47 2.69 -0.63
N VAL A 80 -4.38 2.72 -1.60
CA VAL A 80 -5.80 2.49 -1.42
C VAL A 80 -6.28 1.46 -2.42
N ALA A 81 -6.85 0.36 -1.93
CA ALA A 81 -7.69 -0.53 -2.71
C ALA A 81 -9.13 -0.25 -2.28
N GLU A 82 -10.03 -0.01 -3.23
CA GLU A 82 -11.41 0.31 -2.91
C GLU A 82 -12.38 -0.42 -3.82
N ARG A 83 -13.57 -0.71 -3.28
CA ARG A 83 -14.66 -1.30 -4.03
C ARG A 83 -15.97 -0.61 -3.64
N SER A 84 -16.69 -0.16 -4.64
CA SER A 84 -17.99 0.49 -4.47
C SER A 84 -19.12 -0.46 -4.82
N THR A 85 -20.19 -0.38 -4.03
CA THR A 85 -21.48 -1.05 -4.24
C THR A 85 -22.57 0.02 -4.29
N ASN A 86 -23.83 -0.39 -4.43
CA ASN A 86 -24.95 0.54 -4.33
C ASN A 86 -25.08 1.16 -2.92
N ASP A 87 -24.57 0.45 -1.91
CA ASP A 87 -24.78 0.77 -0.49
C ASP A 87 -23.60 1.54 0.12
N GLY A 88 -22.48 1.68 -0.60
CA GLY A 88 -21.31 2.43 -0.12
C GLY A 88 -20.00 2.08 -0.80
N THR A 89 -18.90 2.53 -0.21
CA THR A 89 -17.53 2.19 -0.64
C THR A 89 -16.73 1.63 0.52
N ALA A 90 -16.15 0.45 0.31
CA ALA A 90 -15.21 -0.19 1.22
C ALA A 90 -13.77 0.03 0.75
N ARG A 91 -12.84 0.20 1.69
CA ARG A 91 -11.43 0.48 1.42
C ARG A 91 -10.49 -0.34 2.30
N LEU A 92 -9.39 -0.77 1.70
CA LEU A 92 -8.17 -1.20 2.37
C LEU A 92 -7.11 -0.14 2.12
N ASN A 93 -6.50 0.35 3.20
CA ASN A 93 -5.44 1.34 3.14
C ASN A 93 -4.13 0.69 3.63
N VAL A 94 -3.05 0.89 2.88
CA VAL A 94 -1.69 0.52 3.31
C VAL A 94 -0.89 1.80 3.47
N GLY A 95 -0.54 2.12 4.71
CA GLY A 95 0.13 3.37 5.06
C GLY A 95 1.37 3.17 5.95
N GLY A 96 1.94 4.28 6.42
CA GLY A 96 3.07 4.27 7.35
C GLY A 96 4.43 4.24 6.65
N TYR A 97 5.45 3.81 7.37
CA TYR A 97 6.81 3.67 6.82
C TYR A 97 6.98 2.29 6.17
N ALA A 98 7.81 2.19 5.14
CA ALA A 98 8.08 0.92 4.47
C ALA A 98 8.69 -0.13 5.41
N SER A 99 9.44 0.30 6.43
CA SER A 99 9.96 -0.57 7.49
C SER A 99 8.89 -1.12 8.44
N ALA A 100 7.75 -0.45 8.56
CA ALA A 100 6.67 -0.78 9.48
C ALA A 100 5.30 -0.37 8.87
N PRO A 101 4.85 -1.08 7.81
CA PRO A 101 3.60 -0.76 7.14
C PRO A 101 2.40 -0.99 8.07
N LYS A 102 1.37 -0.17 7.92
CA LYS A 102 0.10 -0.29 8.65
C LYS A 102 -1.04 -0.52 7.69
N ILE A 103 -1.84 -1.54 7.97
CA ILE A 103 -3.01 -1.91 7.16
C ILE A 103 -4.26 -1.51 7.94
N THR A 104 -5.17 -0.77 7.30
CA THR A 104 -6.44 -0.38 7.92
C THR A 104 -7.60 -0.58 6.95
N PHE A 105 -8.77 -0.87 7.51
CA PHE A 105 -10.02 -1.04 6.78
C PHE A 105 -10.97 0.11 7.10
N SER A 106 -11.63 0.66 6.09
CA SER A 106 -12.61 1.72 6.28
C SER A 106 -13.73 1.64 5.27
N SER A 107 -14.87 2.26 5.58
CA SER A 107 -15.99 2.36 4.64
C SER A 107 -16.77 3.65 4.81
N SER A 108 -17.52 4.00 3.77
CA SER A 108 -18.52 5.05 3.80
C SER A 108 -19.79 4.54 3.12
N PRO A 109 -20.93 4.41 3.84
CA PRO A 109 -21.11 4.61 5.28
C PRO A 109 -20.25 3.68 6.17
N PRO A 110 -20.10 3.95 7.49
CA PRO A 110 -19.38 3.07 8.41
C PRO A 110 -20.06 1.70 8.51
N LEU A 111 -19.29 0.64 8.30
CA LEU A 111 -19.70 -0.77 8.38
C LEU A 111 -18.82 -1.52 9.39
N SER A 112 -19.24 -2.73 9.77
CA SER A 112 -18.37 -3.62 10.54
C SER A 112 -17.24 -4.16 9.67
N GLN A 113 -16.12 -4.53 10.29
CA GLN A 113 -14.91 -4.95 9.57
C GLN A 113 -15.12 -6.17 8.65
N ASP A 114 -15.94 -7.13 9.07
CA ASP A 114 -16.33 -8.29 8.28
C ASP A 114 -17.12 -7.92 7.03
N GLN A 115 -18.04 -6.94 7.12
CA GLN A 115 -18.76 -6.40 5.97
C GLN A 115 -17.83 -5.65 5.01
N ILE A 116 -16.88 -4.85 5.53
CA ILE A 116 -15.88 -4.15 4.70
C ILE A 116 -15.07 -5.18 3.90
N LEU A 117 -14.61 -6.24 4.56
CA LEU A 117 -13.87 -7.32 3.91
C LEU A 117 -14.76 -8.05 2.88
N ALA A 118 -15.98 -8.44 3.23
CA ALA A 118 -16.91 -9.08 2.30
C ALA A 118 -17.09 -8.26 1.01
N ILE A 119 -17.29 -6.94 1.14
CA ILE A 119 -17.42 -6.04 0.00
C ILE A 119 -16.11 -6.00 -0.81
N LEU A 120 -14.95 -5.83 -0.18
CA LEU A 120 -13.67 -5.77 -0.88
C LEU A 120 -13.43 -7.04 -1.71
N LEU A 121 -13.70 -8.21 -1.14
CA LEU A 121 -13.38 -9.50 -1.75
C LEU A 121 -14.44 -9.96 -2.75
N PHE A 122 -15.71 -9.86 -2.40
CA PHE A 122 -16.82 -10.42 -3.17
C PHE A 122 -17.65 -9.37 -3.90
N GLY A 123 -17.52 -8.09 -3.56
CA GLY A 123 -18.32 -7.00 -4.12
C GLY A 123 -19.73 -6.90 -3.52
N THR A 124 -19.98 -7.61 -2.43
CA THR A 124 -21.25 -7.61 -1.69
C THR A 124 -20.99 -7.97 -0.22
N ASP A 125 -21.80 -7.44 0.68
CA ASP A 125 -21.81 -7.79 2.11
C ASP A 125 -22.62 -9.06 2.42
N SER A 126 -23.36 -9.58 1.43
CA SER A 126 -24.22 -10.76 1.57
C SER A 126 -23.43 -12.08 1.60
N GLN A 127 -22.14 -12.02 1.27
CA GLN A 127 -21.21 -13.14 1.36
C GLN A 127 -20.38 -13.02 2.63
N SER A 128 -20.47 -14.00 3.52
CA SER A 128 -19.67 -14.01 4.75
C SER A 128 -18.33 -14.71 4.52
N LEU A 129 -17.30 -14.22 5.24
CA LEU A 129 -16.02 -14.90 5.32
C LEU A 129 -16.12 -16.07 6.31
N SER A 130 -15.49 -17.20 5.98
CA SER A 130 -15.36 -18.29 6.94
C SER A 130 -14.52 -17.83 8.15
N ALA A 131 -14.71 -18.48 9.31
CA ALA A 131 -13.92 -18.19 10.50
C ALA A 131 -12.41 -18.36 10.26
N THR A 132 -12.02 -19.34 9.43
CA THR A 132 -10.61 -19.56 9.05
C THR A 132 -10.07 -18.46 8.15
N GLN A 133 -10.85 -17.95 7.20
CA GLN A 133 -10.46 -16.81 6.36
C GLN A 133 -10.28 -15.55 7.20
N MET A 134 -11.22 -15.24 8.11
CA MET A 134 -11.08 -14.11 9.01
C MET A 134 -9.84 -14.21 9.90
N ALA A 135 -9.57 -15.39 10.46
CA ALA A 135 -8.37 -15.62 11.26
C ALA A 135 -7.09 -15.42 10.42
N SER A 136 -7.08 -15.86 9.16
CA SER A 136 -5.92 -15.67 8.27
C SER A 136 -5.65 -14.19 7.95
N ILE A 137 -6.71 -13.40 7.76
CA ILE A 137 -6.61 -11.95 7.53
C ILE A 137 -6.12 -11.27 8.81
N ALA A 138 -6.70 -11.60 9.97
CA ALA A 138 -6.31 -11.06 11.25
C ALA A 138 -4.83 -11.32 11.57
N ALA A 139 -4.34 -12.53 11.32
CA ALA A 139 -2.94 -12.89 11.50
C ALA A 139 -2.00 -12.14 10.54
N ALA A 140 -2.48 -11.74 9.37
CA ALA A 140 -1.67 -11.08 8.36
C ALA A 140 -1.63 -9.53 8.51
N VAL A 141 -2.48 -8.96 9.37
CA VAL A 141 -2.47 -7.52 9.73
C VAL A 141 -1.95 -7.24 11.13
N ALA A 142 -1.63 -8.30 11.90
CA ALA A 142 -1.02 -8.22 13.23
C ALA A 142 0.48 -8.00 13.15
#